data_AF-A0A7W1HZM3-F1
#
_entry.id   AF-A0A7W1HZM3-F1
#
_cell.length_a   1.000
_cell.length_b   1.000
_cell.length_c   1.000
_cell.angle_alpha   90.00
_cell.angle_beta   90.00
_cell.angle_gamma   90.00
#
_symmetry.space_group_name_H-M   'P 1'
#
loop_
_entity.id
_entity.type
_entity.pdbx_description
1 polymer ?
#
loop_
_entity_poly.entity_id
_entity_poly.type
_entity_poly.pdbx_seq_one_letter_code
_entity_poly.pdbx_strand_id
1 'polypeptide(L)' 'MAQGVMRKIGELSEERERLLAREGTHHADLEDRERLVQIDHDLQVLWDLRRRELAGEMINLDEDFYDRYTVDPGRDAPGR' A
#
# COMPACT_ATOMS: atom_id res chain seq x y z
N MET A 1 -18.11 7.75 -4.04
CA MET A 1 -17.01 7.55 -3.08
C MET A 1 -16.17 6.31 -3.41
N ALA A 2 -16.74 5.27 -4.04
CA ALA A 2 -16.04 4.09 -4.59
C ALA A 2 -14.88 4.32 -5.59
N GLN A 3 -14.80 5.47 -6.27
CA GLN A 3 -13.79 5.70 -7.31
C GLN A 3 -12.39 5.98 -6.75
N GLY A 4 -12.28 6.46 -5.50
CA GLY A 4 -11.00 6.83 -4.89
C GLY A 4 -10.14 5.59 -4.55
N VAL A 5 -10.75 4.60 -3.90
CA VAL A 5 -10.07 3.37 -3.47
C VAL A 5 -9.53 2.59 -4.68
N MET A 6 -10.37 2.34 -5.69
CA MET A 6 -9.97 1.60 -6.89
C MET A 6 -8.90 2.35 -7.71
N ARG A 7 -8.96 3.69 -7.75
CA ARG A 7 -7.92 4.50 -8.38
C ARG A 7 -6.58 4.33 -7.67
N LYS A 8 -6.57 4.44 -6.34
CA LYS A 8 -5.37 4.29 -5.52
C LYS A 8 -4.75 2.90 -5.63
N ILE A 9 -5.58 1.85 -5.68
CA ILE A 9 -5.14 0.46 -5.94
C ILE A 9 -4.42 0.38 -7.30
N GLY A 10 -4.97 1.00 -8.34
CA GLY A 10 -4.34 1.05 -9.66
C GLY A 10 -2.96 1.74 -9.62
N GLU A 11 -2.89 2.94 -9.03
CA GLU A 11 -1.65 3.71 -8.90
C GLU A 11 -0.55 2.92 -8.18
N LEU A 12 -0.89 2.27 -7.06
CA LEU A 12 0.05 1.47 -6.28
C LEU A 12 0.44 0.17 -6.99
N SER A 13 -0.47 -0.45 -7.73
CA SER A 13 -0.16 -1.67 -8.50
C SER A 13 0.82 -1.38 -9.64
N GLU A 14 0.66 -0.23 -10.32
CA GLU A 14 1.62 0.23 -11.34
C GLU A 14 2.98 0.54 -10.73
N GLU A 15 3.02 1.19 -9.55
CA GLU A 15 4.28 1.48 -8.86
C GLU A 15 5.01 0.19 -8.45
N ARG A 16 4.28 -0.79 -7.90
CA ARG A 16 4.78 -2.13 -7.59
C ARG A 16 5.41 -2.82 -8.80
N GLU A 17 4.71 -2.82 -9.93
CA GLU A 17 5.20 -3.45 -11.16
C GLU A 17 6.46 -2.77 -11.69
N ARG A 18 6.54 -1.42 -11.62
CA ARG A 18 7.75 -0.69 -11.99
C ARG A 18 8.94 -1.02 -11.08
N LEU A 19 8.72 -1.13 -9.78
CA LEU A 19 9.78 -1.50 -8.83
C LEU A 19 10.26 -2.94 -9.07
N LEU A 20 9.34 -3.89 -9.27
CA LEU A 20 9.69 -5.28 -9.61
C LEU A 20 10.46 -5.39 -10.94
N ALA A 21 10.06 -4.61 -11.95
CA ALA A 21 10.78 -4.56 -13.22
C ALA A 21 12.21 -4.00 -13.06
N ARG A 22 12.43 -3.09 -12.09
CA ARG A 22 13.76 -2.57 -11.76
C ARG A 22 14.60 -3.60 -11.00
N GLU A 23 14.03 -4.34 -10.04
CA GLU A 23 14.73 -5.43 -9.31
C GLU A 23 15.29 -6.50 -10.26
N GLY A 24 14.58 -6.82 -11.35
CA GLY A 24 15.03 -7.81 -12.33
C GLY A 24 16.21 -7.37 -13.20
N THR A 25 16.53 -6.07 -13.22
CA THR A 25 17.51 -5.49 -14.17
C THR A 25 18.78 -5.00 -13.48
N HIS A 26 18.69 -4.49 -12.24
CA HIS A 26 19.83 -4.01 -11.47
C HIS A 26 19.63 -4.38 -10.00
N HIS A 27 20.72 -4.77 -9.33
CA HIS A 27 20.82 -5.07 -7.90
C HIS A 27 19.80 -4.27 -7.08
N ALA A 28 18.73 -4.92 -6.60
CA ALA A 28 17.68 -4.26 -5.84
C ALA A 28 18.27 -3.56 -4.62
N ASP A 29 18.16 -2.24 -4.55
CA ASP A 29 18.58 -1.43 -3.42
C ASP A 29 17.63 -1.66 -2.24
N LEU A 30 18.14 -1.54 -1.01
CA LEU A 30 17.34 -1.78 0.21
C LEU A 30 16.08 -0.90 0.23
N GLU A 31 16.19 0.33 -0.27
CA GLU A 31 15.09 1.30 -0.39
C GLU A 31 13.98 0.83 -1.33
N ASP A 32 14.30 0.21 -2.47
CA ASP A 32 13.30 -0.31 -3.41
C ASP A 32 12.51 -1.46 -2.76
N ARG A 33 13.19 -2.28 -1.96
CA ARG A 33 12.56 -3.38 -1.22
C ARG A 33 11.67 -2.88 -0.08
N GLU A 34 12.14 -1.89 0.69
CA GLU A 34 11.32 -1.24 1.72
C GLU A 34 10.08 -0.59 1.09
N ARG A 35 10.24 0.06 -0.06
CA ARG A 35 9.13 0.65 -0.80
C ARG A 35 8.13 -0.39 -1.30
N LEU A 36 8.60 -1.53 -1.79
CA LEU A 36 7.73 -2.64 -2.20
C LEU A 36 6.90 -3.18 -1.04
N VAL A 37 7.50 -3.37 0.13
CA VAL A 37 6.79 -3.82 1.33
C VAL A 37 5.70 -2.83 1.73
N GLN A 38 6.00 -1.53 1.68
CA GLN A 38 5.01 -0.48 1.94
C GLN A 38 3.85 -0.55 0.95
N ILE A 39 4.14 -0.71 -0.35
CA ILE A 39 3.10 -0.79 -1.39
C ILE A 39 2.23 -2.03 -1.22
N ASP A 40 2.82 -3.20 -0.94
CA ASP A 40 2.05 -4.42 -0.68
C ASP A 40 1.13 -4.27 0.55
N HIS A 41 1.61 -3.61 1.61
CA HIS A 41 0.78 -3.28 2.78
C HIS A 41 -0.36 -2.32 2.43
N ASP A 42 -0.06 -1.21 1.75
CA ASP A 42 -1.05 -0.22 1.35
C ASP A 42 -2.13 -0.82 0.45
N LEU A 43 -1.75 -1.72 -0.48
CA LEU A 43 -2.70 -2.47 -1.30
C LEU A 43 -3.61 -3.36 -0.45
N GLN A 44 -3.10 -4.08 0.55
CA GLN A 44 -3.93 -4.87 1.46
C GLN A 44 -4.95 -4.01 2.20
N VAL A 45 -4.53 -2.86 2.72
CA VAL A 45 -5.41 -1.92 3.42
C VAL A 45 -6.50 -1.41 2.50
N LEU A 46 -6.16 -0.99 1.28
CA LEU A 46 -7.15 -0.51 0.30
C LEU A 46 -8.16 -1.61 -0.07
N TRP A 47 -7.72 -2.87 -0.15
CA TRP A 47 -8.63 -4.00 -0.36
C TRP A 47 -9.54 -4.26 0.84
N ASP A 48 -9.07 -4.09 2.07
CA ASP A 48 -9.92 -4.19 3.27
C ASP A 48 -10.95 -3.05 3.31
N LEU A 49 -10.53 -1.82 3.03
CA LEU A 49 -11.43 -0.67 2.88
C LEU A 49 -12.49 -0.92 1.81
N ARG A 50 -12.09 -1.47 0.66
CA ARG A 50 -13.02 -1.87 -0.40
C ARG A 50 -14.02 -2.91 0.08
N ARG A 51 -13.57 -3.90 0.85
CA ARG A 51 -14.42 -4.95 1.43
C ARG A 51 -15.44 -4.37 2.41
N ARG A 52 -15.03 -3.43 3.27
CA ARG A 52 -15.92 -2.74 4.22
C ARG A 52 -16.94 -1.85 3.52
N GLU A 53 -16.53 -1.13 2.48
CA GLU A 53 -17.46 -0.36 1.64
C GLU A 53 -18.52 -1.28 1.02
N LEU A 54 -18.14 -2.45 0.51
CA LEU A 54 -19.08 -3.45 -0.02
C LEU A 54 -20.01 -4.04 1.05
N ALA A 55 -19.60 -4.04 2.32
CA ALA A 55 -20.43 -4.42 3.46
C ALA A 55 -21.40 -3.29 3.88
N GLY A 56 -21.32 -2.11 3.26
CA GLY A 56 -22.17 -0.96 3.53
C GLY A 56 -21.61 0.04 4.53
N GLU A 57 -20.33 -0.08 4.92
CA GLU A 57 -19.66 0.92 5.75
C GLU A 57 -19.31 2.17 4.94
N MET A 58 -19.45 3.36 5.55
CA MET A 58 -19.01 4.62 4.96
C MET A 58 -17.52 4.78 5.18
N ILE A 59 -16.74 4.66 4.11
CA ILE A 59 -15.29 4.77 4.14
C ILE A 59 -14.85 6.13 3.59
N ASN A 60 -13.98 6.82 4.32
CA ASN A 60 -13.30 8.01 3.84
C ASN A 60 -11.81 7.69 3.63
N LEU A 61 -11.37 7.64 2.37
CA LEU A 61 -9.99 7.29 2.03
C LEU A 61 -8.97 8.20 2.75
N ASP A 62 -9.19 9.51 2.79
CA ASP A 62 -8.22 10.45 3.37
C ASP A 62 -8.10 10.31 4.90
N GLU A 63 -9.15 9.86 5.58
CA GLU A 63 -9.13 9.65 7.04
C GLU A 63 -8.74 8.19 7.36
N ASP A 64 -9.44 7.21 6.82
CA ASP A 64 -9.28 5.80 7.17
C ASP A 64 -7.96 5.19 6.68
N PHE A 65 -7.40 5.65 5.56
CA PHE A 65 -6.15 5.12 5.02
C PHE A 65 -4.93 5.65 5.79
N TYR A 66 -4.88 6.96 6.06
CA TYR A 66 -3.70 7.58 6.68
C TYR A 66 -3.73 7.56 8.21
N ASP A 67 -4.89 7.52 8.87
CA ASP A 67 -4.99 7.57 10.35
C ASP A 67 -4.81 6.19 11.00
N ARG A 68 -5.28 5.12 10.34
CA ARG A 68 -5.41 3.79 10.96
C ARG A 68 -4.33 2.79 10.57
N TYR A 69 -3.65 3.03 9.45
CA TYR A 69 -2.74 2.06 8.83
C TYR A 69 -1.38 2.65 8.48
N THR A 70 -1.01 3.81 9.03
CA THR A 70 0.38 4.29 9.03
C THR A 70 1.23 3.32 9.87
N VAL A 71 1.67 2.24 9.26
CA VAL A 71 2.85 1.49 9.71
C VAL A 71 4.04 2.38 9.37
N ASP A 72 4.82 2.78 10.37
CA ASP A 72 6.11 3.41 10.17
C ASP A 72 7.06 2.34 9.57
N PRO A 73 7.42 2.42 8.28
CA PRO A 73 8.23 1.38 7.65
C PRO A 73 9.64 1.27 8.23
N GLY A 74 10.07 2.22 9.07
CA GLY A 74 11.40 2.25 9.69
C GLY A 74 11.43 1.88 11.17
N ARG A 75 10.28 1.65 11.83
CA ARG A 75 10.25 1.41 13.29
C ARG A 75 9.95 -0.02 13.72
N ASP A 76 9.62 -0.90 12.78
CA ASP A 76 9.61 -2.35 12.98
C ASP A 76 10.97 -2.96 12.59
N ALA A 77 12.08 -2.34 13.02
CA ALA A 77 13.28 -3.11 13.25
C ALA A 77 12.97 -4.02 14.46
N PRO A 78 12.92 -5.36 14.31
CA PRO A 78 12.71 -6.22 15.45
C PRO A 78 13.88 -5.99 16.41
N GLY A 79 13.61 -5.28 17.51
CA GLY A 79 14.55 -5.15 18.59
C GLY A 79 14.80 -6.51 19.18
N ARG A 80 15.86 -7.20 18.72
CA ARG A 80 16.52 -8.25 19.49
C ARG A 80 17.97 -8.46 19.09
#